data_AF-A0A448XZL5-F1
#
_entry.id   AF-A0A448XZL5-F1
#
_cell.length_a   1.000
_cell.length_b   1.000
_cell.length_c   1.000
_cell.angle_alpha   90.00
_cell.angle_beta   90.00
_cell.angle_gamma   90.00
#
_symmetry.space_group_name_H-M   'P 1'
#
loop_
_entity.id
_entity.type
_entity.pdbx_description
1 polymer ?
#
loop_
_entity_poly.entity_id
_entity_poly.type
_entity_poly.pdbx_seq_one_letter_code
_entity_poly.pdbx_strand_id
1 'polypeptide(L)' 'MKCKRQFFIALFDVLSSQLMTIGDILFVIFVVQLITRFEVAESYPFIGIRGYMLILLIYLTSLACLLQSTRLRKK' A
#
# COMPACT_ATOMS: atom_id res chain seq x y z
N MET A 1 29.45 6.63 -5.82
CA MET A 1 28.43 5.60 -6.13
C MET A 1 27.63 5.09 -4.91
N LYS A 2 28.18 5.01 -3.69
CA LYS A 2 27.44 4.57 -2.48
C LYS A 2 26.25 5.47 -2.09
N CYS A 3 26.40 6.79 -2.26
CA CYS A 3 25.38 7.77 -1.87
C CYS A 3 24.06 7.63 -2.65
N LYS A 4 24.12 7.35 -3.97
CA LYS A 4 22.93 7.09 -4.80
C LYS A 4 22.16 5.85 -4.31
N ARG A 5 22.88 4.78 -3.95
CA ARG A 5 22.27 3.53 -3.47
C ARG A 5 21.55 3.72 -2.13
N GLN A 6 22.15 4.49 -1.20
CA GLN A 6 21.48 4.84 0.06
C GLN A 6 20.24 5.72 -0.15
N PHE A 7 20.28 6.64 -1.11
CA PHE A 7 19.10 7.43 -1.48
C PHE A 7 17.96 6.56 -2.01
N PHE A 8 18.25 5.59 -2.90
CA PHE A 8 17.23 4.65 -3.38
C PHE A 8 16.66 3.77 -2.27
N ILE A 9 17.49 3.27 -1.35
CA ILE A 9 17.01 2.47 -0.20
C ILE A 9 16.07 3.30 0.67
N ALA A 10 16.45 4.54 1.01
CA ALA A 10 15.61 5.43 1.79
C ALA A 10 14.30 5.77 1.07
N LEU A 11 14.34 5.98 -0.25
CA LEU A 11 13.15 6.23 -1.05
C LEU A 11 12.19 5.03 -1.02
N PHE A 12 12.69 3.80 -1.20
CA PHE A 12 11.85 2.60 -1.16
C PHE A 12 11.27 2.33 0.23
N ASP A 13 12.03 2.60 1.30
CA ASP A 13 11.54 2.46 2.68
C ASP A 13 10.43 3.47 2.97
N VAL A 14 10.62 4.74 2.60
CA VAL A 14 9.58 5.77 2.75
C VAL A 14 8.36 5.43 1.92
N LEU A 15 8.55 5.03 0.66
CA LEU A 15 7.44 4.65 -0.22
C LEU A 15 6.64 3.47 0.34
N SER A 16 7.33 2.44 0.85
CA SER A 16 6.70 1.29 1.50
C SER A 16 5.88 1.71 2.73
N SER A 17 6.45 2.56 3.60
CA SER A 17 5.76 3.06 4.79
C SER A 17 4.50 3.87 4.43
N GLN A 18 4.60 4.73 3.41
CA GLN A 18 3.45 5.51 2.93
C GLN A 18 2.37 4.61 2.33
N LEU A 19 2.75 3.63 1.49
CA LEU A 19 1.82 2.67 0.91
C LEU A 19 1.14 1.80 1.98
N MET A 20 1.85 1.40 3.04
CA MET A 20 1.23 0.68 4.18
C MET A 20 0.21 1.57 4.88
N THR A 21 0.57 2.82 5.19
CA THR A 21 -0.33 3.76 5.88
C THR A 21 -1.60 4.02 5.06
N ILE A 22 -1.45 4.25 3.75
CA ILE A 22 -2.58 4.42 2.83
C ILE A 22 -3.42 3.15 2.76
N GLY A 23 -2.78 1.97 2.68
CA GLY A 23 -3.44 0.68 2.72
C GLY A 23 -4.28 0.49 3.99
N ASP A 24 -3.72 0.81 5.16
CA ASP A 24 -4.37 0.68 6.46
C ASP A 24 -5.60 1.58 6.56
N ILE A 25 -5.47 2.86 6.14
CA ILE A 25 -6.60 3.80 6.13
C ILE A 25 -7.71 3.30 5.20
N LEU A 26 -7.35 2.88 3.98
CA LEU A 26 -8.31 2.35 3.02
C LEU A 26 -8.98 1.06 3.51
N PHE A 27 -8.22 0.19 4.17
CA PHE A 27 -8.74 -1.03 4.76
C PHE A 27 -9.74 -0.74 5.89
N VAL A 28 -9.43 0.20 6.78
CA VAL A 28 -10.36 0.63 7.84
C VAL A 28 -11.64 1.21 7.25
N ILE A 29 -11.53 2.12 6.27
CA ILE A 29 -12.70 2.69 5.57
C ILE A 29 -13.54 1.57 4.94
N PHE A 30 -12.89 0.61 4.30
CA PHE A 30 -13.56 -0.50 3.65
C PHE A 30 -14.27 -1.43 4.65
N VAL A 31 -13.66 -1.71 5.80
CA VAL A 31 -14.30 -2.48 6.89
C VAL A 31 -15.51 -1.74 7.44
N VAL A 32 -15.39 -0.43 7.66
CA VAL A 32 -16.52 0.40 8.10
C VAL A 32 -17.65 0.33 7.08
N GLN A 33 -17.35 0.49 5.79
CA GLN A 33 -18.32 0.39 4.71
C GLN A 33 -19.00 -0.98 4.65
N LEU A 34 -18.25 -2.06 4.88
CA LEU A 34 -18.79 -3.42 4.92
C LEU A 34 -19.80 -3.60 6.07
N ILE A 35 -19.50 -3.04 7.24
CA ILE A 35 -20.36 -3.13 8.43
C ILE A 35 -21.60 -2.24 8.27
N THR A 36 -21.42 -1.00 7.83
CA THR A 36 -22.51 -0.02 7.75
C THR A 36 -23.41 -0.22 6.53
N ARG A 37 -22.97 -1.02 5.54
CA ARG A 37 -23.65 -1.19 4.24
C ARG A 37 -24.01 0.14 3.59
N PHE A 38 -23.13 1.13 3.73
CA PHE A 38 -23.35 2.47 3.20
C PHE A 38 -23.55 2.40 1.68
N GLU A 39 -24.60 3.04 1.17
CA GLU A 39 -24.74 3.29 -0.27
C GLU A 39 -23.66 4.29 -0.67
N VAL A 40 -22.64 3.77 -1.36
CA VAL A 40 -21.56 4.59 -1.90
C VAL A 40 -21.88 4.91 -3.35
N ALA A 41 -21.45 6.09 -3.81
CA ALA A 41 -21.61 6.46 -5.21
C ALA A 41 -21.07 5.35 -6.12
N GLU A 42 -21.74 5.10 -7.25
CA GLU A 42 -21.34 4.05 -8.20
C GLU A 42 -19.90 4.23 -8.73
N SER A 43 -19.38 5.46 -8.70
CA SER A 43 -18.01 5.79 -9.10
C SER A 43 -16.95 5.41 -8.07
N TYR A 44 -17.33 4.96 -6.87
CA TYR A 44 -16.37 4.63 -5.82
C TYR A 44 -15.64 3.31 -6.14
N PRO A 45 -14.32 3.32 -6.29
CA PRO A 45 -13.58 2.17 -6.81
C PRO A 45 -13.38 1.05 -5.77
N PHE A 46 -13.56 1.33 -4.48
CA PHE A 46 -13.33 0.38 -3.39
C PHE A 46 -14.64 -0.28 -2.92
N ILE A 47 -15.38 -0.90 -3.84
CA ILE A 47 -16.63 -1.61 -3.53
C ILE A 47 -16.44 -3.12 -3.72
N GLY A 48 -16.94 -3.91 -2.76
CA GLY A 48 -17.00 -5.37 -2.85
C GLY A 48 -15.65 -6.01 -3.19
N ILE A 49 -15.66 -7.02 -4.07
CA ILE A 49 -14.46 -7.79 -4.48
C ILE A 49 -13.39 -6.89 -5.10
N ARG A 50 -13.78 -5.85 -5.86
CA ARG A 50 -12.82 -4.93 -6.49
C ARG A 50 -12.06 -4.11 -5.45
N GLY A 51 -12.73 -3.66 -4.39
CA GLY A 51 -12.08 -2.96 -3.28
C GLY A 51 -11.07 -3.83 -2.55
N TYR A 52 -11.43 -5.09 -2.23
CA TYR A 52 -10.48 -6.04 -1.64
C TYR A 52 -9.23 -6.24 -2.51
N MET A 53 -9.40 -6.42 -3.82
CA MET A 53 -8.29 -6.61 -4.75
C MET A 53 -7.38 -5.38 -4.85
N LEU A 54 -7.96 -4.17 -4.86
CA LEU A 54 -7.19 -2.92 -4.90
C LEU A 54 -6.39 -2.70 -3.61
N ILE A 55 -7.02 -2.90 -2.46
CA ILE A 55 -6.34 -2.77 -1.15
C ILE A 55 -5.23 -3.82 -1.05
N LEU A 56 -5.48 -5.05 -1.46
CA LEU A 56 -4.47 -6.11 -1.51
C LEU A 56 -3.29 -5.74 -2.43
N LEU A 57 -3.55 -5.17 -3.61
CA LEU A 57 -2.51 -4.70 -4.53
C LEU A 57 -1.64 -3.60 -3.92
N ILE A 58 -2.23 -2.69 -3.13
CA ILE A 58 -1.48 -1.64 -2.42
C ILE A 58 -0.51 -2.27 -1.42
N TYR A 59 -0.97 -3.23 -0.62
CA TYR A 59 -0.11 -3.94 0.33
C TYR A 59 0.98 -4.77 -0.37
N LEU A 60 0.66 -5.47 -1.45
CA LEU A 60 1.66 -6.22 -2.23
C LEU A 60 2.72 -5.30 -2.82
N THR A 61 2.32 -4.12 -3.29
CA THR A 61 3.25 -3.10 -3.81
C THR A 61 4.16 -2.55 -2.70
N SER A 62 3.59 -2.27 -1.52
CA SER A 62 4.39 -1.87 -0.35
C SER A 62 5.40 -2.95 0.03
N LEU A 63 4.96 -4.20 0.11
CA LEU A 63 5.80 -5.34 0.44
C LEU A 63 6.93 -5.52 -0.58
N ALA A 64 6.64 -5.37 -1.86
CA ALA A 64 7.65 -5.43 -2.91
C ALA A 64 8.72 -4.33 -2.74
N CYS A 65 8.32 -3.10 -2.36
CA CYS A 65 9.25 -2.00 -2.09
C CYS A 65 10.16 -2.32 -0.90
N LEU A 66 9.59 -2.82 0.20
CA LEU A 66 10.36 -3.25 1.38
C LEU A 66 11.32 -4.41 1.07
N LEU A 67 10.87 -5.37 0.24
CA LEU A 67 11.71 -6.49 -0.17
C LEU A 67 12.88 -6.01 -1.05
N GLN A 68 12.64 -5.01 -1.91
CA GLN A 68 13.70 -4.40 -2.70
C GLN A 68 14.70 -3.62 -1.84
N SER A 69 14.23 -2.81 -0.89
CA SER A 69 15.11 -2.04 0.01
C SER A 69 15.99 -2.98 0.85
N THR A 70 15.42 -4.05 1.40
CA THR A 70 16.16 -5.06 2.18
C THR A 70 17.15 -5.86 1.34
N ARG A 71 16.80 -6.26 0.11
CA ARG A 71 17.74 -6.89 -0.85
C ARG A 71 18.89 -5.95 -1.20
N LEU A 72 18.59 -4.69 -1.47
CA LEU A 72 19.58 -3.66 -1.75
C LEU A 72 20.46 -3.33 -0.54
N ARG A 73 20.05 -3.64 0.68
CA ARG A 73 20.86 -3.47 1.90
C ARG A 73 21.82 -4.64 2.16
N LYS A 74 21.45 -5.87 1.73
CA LYS A 74 22.30 -7.08 1.87
C LYS A 74 23.41 -7.20 0.81
N LYS A 75 23.27 -6.54 -0.34
CA LYS A 75 24.27 -6.48 -1.42
C LYS A 75 25.37 -5.45 -1.16
#